data_AF-A0A9X7XZX5-F1
#
_entry.id   AF-A0A9X7XZX5-F1
#
_cell.length_a   1.000
_cell.length_b   1.000
_cell.length_c   1.000
_cell.angle_alpha   90.00
_cell.angle_beta   90.00
_cell.angle_gamma   90.00
#
_symmetry.space_group_name_H-M   'P 1'
#
loop_
_entity.id
_entity.type
_entity.pdbx_description
1 polymer ?
#
loop_
_entity_poly.entity_id
_entity_poly.type
_entity_poly.pdbx_seq_one_letter_code
_entity_poly.pdbx_strand_id
1 'polypeptide(L)'
;MPKPYVAINMVEVRNDPKTLELFGKVGPKVCMVTARHPGFVGFQNHVQIGVVPLGTRWGGAKMEMSQEMHSMMLMQYTFWKNWKDHEEMHKQNWANLFRLCLQCADQMIWGPYEPLYEIVYANMPLNTEMTDFTVMVGKKFAAGEAVSIPPISQPYGKRVVAFGEHIVKEGLENQFEEYAIKTLEAFRSAPGFLGGMILKEIGVSPLGSLQLNAKGFHQILETANGMDVPEPVTIYEAPEFRNRPQRYIVHTEWSDTNALMFGLGRVLIYPEVRQIHDKVLDTVVYGPYIRVLNPMMEGTYWREYLNEYHL
;
A
#
# COMPACT_ATOMS: atom_id res chain seq x y z
N MET A 1 -7.57 -4.71 -18.70
CA MET A 1 -6.58 -5.34 -17.82
C MET A 1 -7.22 -5.59 -16.46
N PRO A 2 -7.04 -6.78 -15.87
CA PRO A 2 -7.54 -7.10 -14.55
C PRO A 2 -6.84 -6.21 -13.53
N LYS A 3 -7.62 -5.61 -12.64
CA LYS A 3 -7.08 -4.90 -11.48
C LYS A 3 -7.07 -5.88 -10.31
N PRO A 4 -5.92 -6.17 -9.70
CA PRO A 4 -5.91 -6.98 -8.50
C PRO A 4 -6.63 -6.25 -7.36
N TYR A 5 -7.14 -7.01 -6.39
CA TYR A 5 -7.45 -6.49 -5.07
C TYR A 5 -6.17 -6.33 -4.26
N VAL A 6 -6.23 -5.48 -3.23
CA VAL A 6 -5.07 -5.18 -2.37
C VAL A 6 -5.46 -5.39 -0.92
N ALA A 7 -4.70 -6.20 -0.19
CA ALA A 7 -4.73 -6.20 1.27
C ALA A 7 -3.53 -5.38 1.77
N ILE A 8 -3.74 -4.51 2.77
CA ILE A 8 -2.67 -3.69 3.35
C ILE A 8 -2.56 -4.03 4.82
N ASN A 9 -1.64 -4.90 5.21
CA ASN A 9 -1.35 -5.13 6.62
C ASN A 9 -0.61 -3.92 7.20
N MET A 10 -1.22 -3.29 8.21
CA MET A 10 -0.69 -2.12 8.90
C MET A 10 -0.26 -2.51 10.32
N VAL A 11 1.01 -2.26 10.64
CA VAL A 11 1.58 -2.51 11.98
C VAL A 11 2.51 -1.37 12.39
N GLU A 12 2.50 -1.01 13.67
CA GLU A 12 3.51 -0.15 14.27
C GLU A 12 4.47 -1.00 15.10
N VAL A 13 5.76 -0.84 14.84
CA VAL A 13 6.83 -1.60 15.50
C VAL A 13 7.90 -0.67 16.06
N ARG A 14 8.72 -1.17 16.98
CA ARG A 14 9.86 -0.41 17.51
C ARG A 14 10.85 -0.05 16.40
N ASN A 15 11.37 1.19 16.43
CA ASN A 15 12.44 1.60 15.54
C ASN A 15 13.81 1.24 16.14
N ASP A 16 14.18 -0.04 16.05
CA ASP A 16 15.47 -0.52 16.54
C ASP A 16 16.12 -1.52 15.56
N PRO A 17 17.45 -1.74 15.66
CA PRO A 17 18.16 -2.69 14.79
C PRO A 17 17.62 -4.12 14.87
N LYS A 18 17.14 -4.54 16.05
CA LYS A 18 16.54 -5.86 16.27
C LYS A 18 15.30 -6.05 15.41
N THR A 19 14.46 -5.01 15.30
CA THR A 19 13.26 -5.01 14.45
C THR A 19 13.65 -5.14 12.98
N LEU A 20 14.61 -4.34 12.51
CA LEU A 20 15.10 -4.42 11.13
C LEU A 20 15.64 -5.82 10.79
N GLU A 21 16.46 -6.41 11.67
CA GLU A 21 16.99 -7.77 11.50
C GLU A 21 15.87 -8.81 11.46
N LEU A 22 14.91 -8.71 12.38
CA LEU A 22 13.80 -9.64 12.47
C LEU A 22 12.92 -9.58 11.22
N PHE A 23 12.55 -8.38 10.76
CA PHE A 23 11.76 -8.21 9.54
C PHE A 23 12.51 -8.72 8.30
N GLY A 24 13.84 -8.57 8.24
CA GLY A 24 14.67 -9.17 7.20
C GLY A 24 14.66 -10.71 7.20
N LYS A 25 14.37 -11.36 8.34
CA LYS A 25 14.30 -12.82 8.47
C LYS A 25 12.89 -13.38 8.35
N VAL A 26 11.89 -12.68 8.90
CA VAL A 26 10.49 -13.11 8.97
C VAL A 26 9.71 -12.67 7.73
N GLY A 27 9.92 -11.44 7.25
CA GLY A 27 9.23 -10.88 6.08
C GLY A 27 9.29 -11.78 4.84
N PRO A 28 10.47 -12.28 4.43
CA PRO A 28 10.58 -13.21 3.31
C PRO A 28 9.79 -14.51 3.52
N LYS A 29 9.75 -15.04 4.76
CA LYS A 29 9.03 -16.27 5.08
C LYS A 29 7.52 -16.10 4.98
N VAL A 30 7.01 -14.95 5.44
CA VAL A 30 5.59 -14.61 5.27
C VAL A 30 5.24 -14.59 3.78
N CYS A 31 6.03 -13.88 2.96
CA CYS A 31 5.82 -13.81 1.51
C CYS A 31 5.85 -15.20 0.84
N MET A 32 6.77 -16.09 1.25
CA MET A 32 6.84 -17.47 0.73
C MET A 32 5.62 -18.31 1.10
N VAL A 33 5.02 -18.11 2.27
CA VAL A 33 3.77 -18.79 2.66
C VAL A 33 2.59 -18.20 1.88
N THR A 34 2.52 -16.88 1.74
CA THR A 34 1.49 -16.19 0.95
C THR A 34 1.48 -16.67 -0.50
N ALA A 35 2.65 -16.88 -1.10
CA ALA A 35 2.82 -17.36 -2.47
C ALA A 35 2.37 -18.82 -2.70
N ARG A 36 1.94 -19.55 -1.67
CA ARG A 36 1.33 -20.88 -1.84
C ARG A 36 -0.04 -20.82 -2.49
N HIS A 37 -0.73 -19.67 -2.42
CA HIS A 37 -2.06 -19.51 -2.99
C HIS A 37 -1.98 -19.03 -4.45
N PRO A 38 -2.65 -19.69 -5.42
CA PRO A 38 -2.56 -19.34 -6.85
C PRO A 38 -3.23 -18.01 -7.22
N GLY A 39 -4.02 -17.44 -6.30
CA GLY A 39 -4.60 -16.11 -6.40
C GLY A 39 -3.64 -14.97 -6.02
N PHE A 40 -2.52 -15.27 -5.38
CA PHE A 40 -1.49 -14.28 -5.05
C PHE A 40 -0.72 -13.86 -6.30
N VAL A 41 -0.63 -12.56 -6.55
CA VAL A 41 0.05 -12.01 -7.74
C VAL A 41 1.22 -11.08 -7.40
N GLY A 42 1.60 -10.98 -6.13
CA GLY A 42 2.80 -10.27 -5.70
C GLY A 42 2.56 -9.34 -4.51
N PHE A 43 3.55 -8.53 -4.16
CA PHE A 43 3.51 -7.69 -2.94
C PHE A 43 4.36 -6.43 -3.09
N GLN A 44 4.09 -5.42 -2.25
CA GLN A 44 4.90 -4.20 -2.12
C GLN A 44 4.88 -3.75 -0.65
N ASN A 45 5.98 -3.97 0.07
CA ASN A 45 6.08 -3.68 1.49
C ASN A 45 6.78 -2.34 1.72
N HIS A 46 6.14 -1.52 2.55
CA HIS A 46 6.58 -0.16 2.80
C HIS A 46 6.93 0.06 4.27
N VAL A 47 7.91 0.94 4.49
CA VAL A 47 8.14 1.60 5.78
C VAL A 47 7.77 3.07 5.65
N GLN A 48 7.02 3.61 6.60
CA GLN A 48 6.79 5.04 6.69
C GLN A 48 8.09 5.74 7.09
N ILE A 49 8.51 6.71 6.28
CA ILE A 49 9.70 7.51 6.53
C ILE A 49 9.39 8.92 7.01
N GLY A 50 8.15 9.40 6.83
CA GLY A 50 7.73 10.72 7.30
C GLY A 50 6.32 11.09 6.85
N VAL A 51 6.05 12.39 6.79
CA VAL A 51 4.74 12.97 6.44
C VAL A 51 4.97 14.25 5.63
N VAL A 52 4.14 14.51 4.61
CA VAL A 52 4.17 15.78 3.88
C VAL A 52 3.59 16.89 4.77
N PRO A 53 4.35 17.94 5.13
CA PRO A 53 3.89 18.91 6.14
C PRO A 53 2.88 19.95 5.61
N LEU A 54 2.70 20.03 4.29
CA LEU A 54 1.85 21.02 3.59
C LEU A 54 2.11 22.46 4.09
N GLY A 55 3.35 22.92 3.91
CA GLY A 55 3.81 24.16 4.53
C GLY A 55 4.01 23.94 6.02
N THR A 56 3.20 24.63 6.84
CA THR A 56 3.25 24.52 8.31
C THR A 56 2.01 23.85 8.91
N ARG A 57 1.12 23.27 8.07
CA ARG A 57 -0.10 22.61 8.55
C ARG A 57 0.19 21.48 9.52
N TRP A 58 1.26 20.72 9.26
CA TRP A 58 1.88 19.80 10.23
C TRP A 58 3.35 20.19 10.44
N GLY A 59 3.60 21.39 10.98
CA GLY A 59 4.94 21.94 11.14
C GLY A 59 5.89 21.16 12.07
N GLY A 60 5.39 20.18 12.83
CA GLY A 60 6.22 19.24 13.58
C GLY A 60 6.68 18.01 12.77
N ALA A 61 6.19 17.86 11.54
CA ALA A 61 6.52 16.73 10.68
C ALA A 61 7.47 17.14 9.54
N LYS A 62 8.20 16.14 9.02
CA LYS A 62 9.07 16.24 7.85
C LYS A 62 8.81 15.03 6.95
N MET A 63 9.14 15.15 5.66
CA MET A 63 9.04 14.02 4.74
C MET A 63 9.99 12.87 5.10
N GLU A 64 11.09 13.19 5.79
CA GLU A 64 12.06 12.23 6.32
C GLU A 64 12.27 12.47 7.82
N MET A 65 11.74 11.57 8.63
CA MET A 65 11.75 11.55 10.10
C MET A 65 12.29 10.24 10.66
N SER A 66 12.64 9.25 9.82
CA SER A 66 13.03 7.90 10.26
C SER A 66 14.13 7.84 11.32
N GLN A 67 15.02 8.83 11.39
CA GLN A 67 16.08 8.90 12.40
C GLN A 67 15.61 9.47 13.74
N GLU A 68 14.50 10.21 13.76
CA GLU A 68 13.93 10.88 14.93
C GLU A 68 12.81 10.04 15.59
N MET A 69 12.23 9.09 14.86
CA MET A 69 11.10 8.29 15.34
C MET A 69 11.56 7.15 16.27
N HIS A 70 10.83 6.91 17.36
CA HIS A 70 11.04 5.75 18.24
C HIS A 70 10.31 4.47 17.75
N SER A 71 9.39 4.63 16.80
CA SER A 71 8.60 3.57 16.17
C SER A 71 8.57 3.73 14.64
N MET A 72 8.23 2.65 13.94
CA MET A 72 8.04 2.64 12.48
C MET A 72 6.68 2.06 12.16
N MET A 73 5.94 2.75 11.30
CA MET A 73 4.72 2.20 10.71
C MET A 73 5.06 1.46 9.43
N LEU A 74 4.56 0.23 9.29
CA LEU A 74 4.72 -0.58 8.09
C LEU A 74 3.38 -0.73 7.39
N MET A 75 3.41 -0.66 6.06
CA MET A 75 2.22 -0.90 5.22
C MET A 75 2.59 -1.95 4.19
N GLN A 76 2.16 -3.18 4.41
CA GLN A 76 2.56 -4.34 3.64
C GLN A 76 1.45 -4.71 2.65
N TYR A 77 1.66 -4.41 1.38
CA TYR A 77 0.64 -4.63 0.36
C TYR A 77 0.79 -6.04 -0.18
N THR A 78 -0.29 -6.81 -0.23
CA THR A 78 -0.37 -8.06 -1.00
C THR A 78 -1.45 -7.93 -2.06
N PHE A 79 -1.16 -8.42 -3.26
CA PHE A 79 -2.02 -8.28 -4.43
C PHE A 79 -2.66 -9.62 -4.79
N TRP A 80 -3.96 -9.58 -5.11
CA TRP A 80 -4.80 -10.75 -5.26
C TRP A 80 -5.69 -10.69 -6.49
N LYS A 81 -5.89 -11.81 -7.19
CA LYS A 81 -6.86 -11.88 -8.31
C LYS A 81 -8.28 -11.59 -7.83
N ASN A 82 -8.67 -12.18 -6.71
CA ASN A 82 -9.88 -11.86 -5.96
C ASN A 82 -9.54 -11.60 -4.49
N TRP A 83 -10.22 -10.66 -3.83
CA TRP A 83 -9.99 -10.43 -2.39
C TRP A 83 -10.27 -11.67 -1.53
N LYS A 84 -11.14 -12.59 -1.98
CA LYS A 84 -11.41 -13.86 -1.30
C LYS A 84 -10.21 -14.81 -1.30
N ASP A 85 -9.31 -14.66 -2.28
CA ASP A 85 -8.07 -15.44 -2.34
C ASP A 85 -7.16 -15.12 -1.14
N HIS A 86 -7.19 -13.88 -0.66
CA HIS A 86 -6.49 -13.46 0.56
C HIS A 86 -7.05 -14.18 1.79
N GLU A 87 -8.37 -14.13 1.98
CA GLU A 87 -9.06 -14.75 3.11
C GLU A 87 -8.85 -16.28 3.12
N GLU A 88 -8.96 -16.90 1.94
CA GLU A 88 -8.68 -18.32 1.75
C GLU A 88 -7.23 -18.66 2.07
N MET A 89 -6.27 -17.86 1.60
CA MET A 89 -4.84 -18.05 1.90
C MET A 89 -4.56 -17.98 3.40
N HIS A 90 -5.14 -17.00 4.12
CA HIS A 90 -5.02 -16.89 5.57
C HIS A 90 -5.58 -18.14 6.27
N LYS A 91 -6.76 -18.60 5.86
CA LYS A 91 -7.39 -19.78 6.47
C LYS A 91 -6.60 -21.06 6.20
N GLN A 92 -6.20 -21.31 4.97
CA GLN A 92 -5.49 -22.52 4.55
C GLN A 92 -4.08 -22.62 5.17
N ASN A 93 -3.44 -21.47 5.42
CA ASN A 93 -2.06 -21.41 5.93
C ASN A 93 -1.96 -20.89 7.36
N TRP A 94 -3.10 -20.82 8.09
CA TRP A 94 -3.24 -20.15 9.39
C TRP A 94 -2.13 -20.47 10.38
N ALA A 95 -1.88 -21.76 10.65
CA ALA A 95 -0.90 -22.16 11.65
C ALA A 95 0.51 -21.61 11.36
N ASN A 96 0.91 -21.58 10.08
CA ASN A 96 2.24 -21.08 9.72
C ASN A 96 2.28 -19.54 9.74
N LEU A 97 1.23 -18.88 9.25
CA LEU A 97 1.16 -17.40 9.24
C LEU A 97 1.11 -16.86 10.67
N PHE A 98 0.27 -17.43 11.52
CA PHE A 98 0.13 -17.05 12.92
C PHE A 98 1.46 -17.14 13.67
N ARG A 99 2.17 -18.27 13.53
CA ARG A 99 3.50 -18.48 14.13
C ARG A 99 4.54 -17.48 13.62
N LEU A 100 4.54 -17.18 12.33
CA LEU A 100 5.47 -16.18 11.77
C LEU A 100 5.14 -14.78 12.27
N CYS A 101 3.85 -14.42 12.33
CA CYS A 101 3.40 -13.12 12.84
C CYS A 101 3.80 -12.93 14.31
N LEU A 102 3.63 -13.95 15.16
CA LEU A 102 4.00 -13.85 16.58
C LEU A 102 5.51 -13.74 16.82
N GLN A 103 6.37 -14.09 15.86
CA GLN A 103 7.80 -13.79 16.00
C GLN A 103 8.07 -12.28 16.10
N CYS A 104 7.16 -11.44 15.57
CA CYS A 104 7.22 -9.99 15.65
C CYS A 104 6.60 -9.40 16.92
N ALA A 105 5.95 -10.20 17.78
CA ALA A 105 5.16 -9.71 18.92
C ALA A 105 5.96 -8.82 19.89
N ASP A 106 7.20 -9.20 20.24
CA ASP A 106 8.07 -8.42 21.13
C ASP A 106 8.43 -7.02 20.60
N GLN A 107 8.25 -6.82 19.30
CA GLN A 107 8.56 -5.56 18.62
C GLN A 107 7.31 -4.79 18.23
N MET A 108 6.11 -5.38 18.32
CA MET A 108 4.84 -4.72 17.98
C MET A 108 4.41 -3.75 19.07
N ILE A 109 3.93 -2.58 18.64
CA ILE A 109 3.33 -1.53 19.47
C ILE A 109 1.83 -1.43 19.18
N TRP A 110 1.45 -1.55 17.90
CA TRP A 110 0.06 -1.53 17.44
C TRP A 110 -0.11 -2.42 16.20
N GLY A 111 -1.33 -2.93 16.01
CA GLY A 111 -1.70 -3.82 14.90
C GLY A 111 -1.51 -5.31 15.22
N PRO A 112 -1.64 -6.20 14.22
CA PRO A 112 -1.95 -5.91 12.82
C PRO A 112 -3.39 -5.44 12.58
N TYR A 113 -3.57 -4.57 11.59
CA TYR A 113 -4.87 -4.16 11.04
C TYR A 113 -4.77 -4.22 9.52
N GLU A 114 -5.59 -5.07 8.89
CA GLU A 114 -5.46 -5.40 7.46
C GLU A 114 -6.72 -5.08 6.66
N PRO A 115 -6.94 -3.81 6.30
CA PRO A 115 -8.00 -3.41 5.38
C PRO A 115 -7.78 -3.98 3.97
N LEU A 116 -8.89 -4.31 3.31
CA LEU A 116 -8.96 -4.81 1.95
C LEU A 116 -9.48 -3.71 1.02
N TYR A 117 -8.93 -3.63 -0.18
CA TYR A 117 -9.24 -2.60 -1.15
C TYR A 117 -9.49 -3.17 -2.54
N GLU A 118 -10.39 -2.53 -3.26
CA GLU A 118 -10.45 -2.60 -4.73
C GLU A 118 -9.70 -1.41 -5.35
N ILE A 119 -9.10 -1.61 -6.52
CA ILE A 119 -8.43 -0.54 -7.27
C ILE A 119 -9.45 0.11 -8.21
N VAL A 120 -9.79 1.38 -7.96
CA VAL A 120 -10.69 2.17 -8.82
C VAL A 120 -9.95 2.57 -10.11
N TYR A 121 -8.75 3.10 -9.94
CA TYR A 121 -7.87 3.56 -11.02
C TYR A 121 -6.44 3.14 -10.76
N ALA A 122 -5.70 2.81 -11.83
CA ALA A 122 -4.26 2.57 -11.77
C ALA A 122 -3.58 2.98 -13.07
N ASN A 123 -2.50 3.74 -12.93
CA ASN A 123 -1.48 4.01 -13.93
C ASN A 123 -0.13 3.73 -13.28
N MET A 124 0.24 2.44 -13.23
CA MET A 124 1.40 1.94 -12.50
C MET A 124 2.28 1.15 -13.47
N PRO A 125 3.45 1.68 -13.89
CA PRO A 125 4.32 1.01 -14.85
C PRO A 125 5.00 -0.21 -14.21
N LEU A 126 5.54 -1.10 -15.04
CA LEU A 126 6.51 -2.10 -14.56
C LEU A 126 7.70 -1.43 -13.88
N ASN A 127 8.23 -2.04 -12.83
CA ASN A 127 9.49 -1.61 -12.25
C ASN A 127 10.65 -1.99 -13.17
N THR A 128 11.65 -1.12 -13.25
CA THR A 128 12.87 -1.35 -14.02
C THR A 128 14.05 -0.79 -13.26
N GLU A 129 15.14 -1.55 -13.18
CA GLU A 129 16.41 -1.00 -12.74
C GLU A 129 16.98 -0.08 -13.83
N MET A 130 17.93 0.77 -13.46
CA MET A 130 18.66 1.60 -14.43
C MET A 130 19.43 0.77 -15.47
N THR A 131 19.62 -0.52 -15.28
CA THR A 131 20.23 -1.42 -16.27
C THR A 131 19.27 -1.84 -17.37
N ASP A 132 17.96 -1.74 -17.13
CA ASP A 132 16.95 -2.42 -17.95
C ASP A 132 16.32 -1.49 -18.99
N PHE A 133 16.62 -0.19 -18.94
CA PHE A 133 15.98 0.79 -19.83
C PHE A 133 16.24 0.50 -21.31
N THR A 134 17.40 -0.07 -21.66
CA THR A 134 17.72 -0.42 -23.05
C THR A 134 16.80 -1.51 -23.57
N VAL A 135 16.53 -2.54 -22.76
CA VAL A 135 15.58 -3.62 -23.06
C VAL A 135 14.17 -3.07 -23.13
N MET A 136 13.77 -2.28 -22.13
CA MET A 136 12.46 -1.63 -22.06
C MET A 136 12.16 -0.80 -23.32
N VAL A 137 13.08 0.09 -23.69
CA VAL A 137 12.95 0.93 -24.89
C VAL A 137 12.91 0.05 -26.14
N GLY A 138 13.85 -0.88 -26.29
CA GLY A 138 13.92 -1.76 -27.45
C GLY A 138 12.63 -2.54 -27.69
N LYS A 139 12.06 -3.15 -26.63
CA LYS A 139 10.80 -3.92 -26.73
C LYS A 139 9.59 -3.04 -27.07
N LYS A 140 9.46 -1.88 -26.44
CA LYS A 140 8.33 -0.96 -26.73
C LYS A 140 8.42 -0.40 -28.15
N PHE A 141 9.62 -0.11 -28.65
CA PHE A 141 9.79 0.28 -30.06
C PHE A 141 9.42 -0.87 -31.02
N ALA A 142 9.88 -2.09 -30.75
CA ALA A 142 9.58 -3.26 -31.58
C ALA A 142 8.07 -3.60 -31.60
N ALA A 143 7.36 -3.32 -30.51
CA ALA A 143 5.90 -3.47 -30.42
C ALA A 143 5.11 -2.33 -31.10
N GLY A 144 5.77 -1.28 -31.60
CA GLY A 144 5.08 -0.10 -32.16
C GLY A 144 4.50 0.84 -31.08
N GLU A 145 4.96 0.73 -29.84
CA GLU A 145 4.38 1.37 -28.66
C GLU A 145 5.29 2.45 -28.04
N ALA A 146 6.17 3.07 -28.84
CA ALA A 146 7.16 4.04 -28.38
C ALA A 146 6.56 5.22 -27.58
N VAL A 147 5.35 5.66 -27.92
CA VAL A 147 4.63 6.74 -27.22
C VAL A 147 4.28 6.40 -25.77
N SER A 148 4.28 5.11 -25.43
CA SER A 148 3.89 4.59 -24.11
C SER A 148 5.07 3.96 -23.36
N ILE A 149 6.31 4.32 -23.72
CA ILE A 149 7.49 3.95 -22.92
C ILE A 149 7.32 4.58 -21.53
N PRO A 150 7.33 3.77 -20.45
CA PRO A 150 7.13 4.29 -19.10
C PRO A 150 8.38 5.00 -18.57
N PRO A 151 8.26 5.79 -17.49
CA PRO A 151 9.42 6.24 -16.73
C PRO A 151 10.17 5.05 -16.10
N ILE A 152 11.44 5.25 -15.76
CA ILE A 152 12.23 4.26 -15.00
C ILE A 152 11.80 4.30 -13.53
N SER A 153 10.93 3.37 -13.13
CA SER A 153 10.47 3.23 -11.74
C SER A 153 11.31 2.19 -11.02
N GLN A 154 12.41 2.63 -10.41
CA GLN A 154 13.38 1.73 -9.77
C GLN A 154 12.77 0.99 -8.57
N PRO A 155 12.98 -0.34 -8.48
CA PRO A 155 12.49 -1.14 -7.36
C PRO A 155 13.38 -1.03 -6.10
N TYR A 156 12.97 -1.71 -5.03
CA TYR A 156 13.79 -2.04 -3.86
C TYR A 156 14.33 -0.81 -3.11
N GLY A 157 13.44 0.13 -2.83
CA GLY A 157 13.72 1.33 -2.04
C GLY A 157 14.47 2.45 -2.75
N LYS A 158 14.51 2.43 -4.08
CA LYS A 158 15.14 3.46 -4.94
C LYS A 158 14.13 4.49 -5.49
N ARG A 159 12.96 4.59 -4.87
CA ARG A 159 11.90 5.57 -5.13
C ARG A 159 11.10 5.82 -3.85
N VAL A 160 10.22 6.81 -3.85
CA VAL A 160 9.34 7.10 -2.70
C VAL A 160 7.87 7.02 -3.09
N VAL A 161 7.02 6.83 -2.09
CA VAL A 161 5.56 6.76 -2.25
C VAL A 161 4.90 7.83 -1.37
N ALA A 162 3.94 8.56 -1.92
CA ALA A 162 2.97 9.33 -1.16
C ALA A 162 1.69 8.51 -0.97
N PHE A 163 1.35 8.26 0.29
CA PHE A 163 0.16 7.54 0.73
C PHE A 163 -0.84 8.55 1.29
N GLY A 164 -1.79 8.99 0.46
CA GLY A 164 -2.78 10.00 0.81
C GLY A 164 -4.07 9.39 1.35
N GLU A 165 -4.32 9.52 2.65
CA GLU A 165 -5.53 9.07 3.33
C GLU A 165 -6.69 10.05 3.12
N HIS A 166 -7.83 9.54 2.64
CA HIS A 166 -9.06 10.31 2.41
C HIS A 166 -10.27 9.54 2.94
N ILE A 167 -11.19 10.26 3.58
CA ILE A 167 -12.53 9.74 3.90
C ILE A 167 -13.54 10.67 3.25
N VAL A 168 -14.45 10.11 2.46
CA VAL A 168 -15.37 10.85 1.59
C VAL A 168 -16.77 10.86 2.20
N LYS A 169 -17.44 12.01 2.14
CA LYS A 169 -18.82 12.17 2.58
C LYS A 169 -19.75 11.26 1.77
N GLU A 170 -20.70 10.61 2.45
CA GLU A 170 -21.70 9.76 1.80
C GLU A 170 -22.45 10.53 0.71
N GLY A 171 -22.57 9.91 -0.48
CA GLY A 171 -23.20 10.48 -1.67
C GLY A 171 -22.25 11.28 -2.58
N LEU A 172 -21.00 11.51 -2.16
CA LEU A 172 -19.99 12.24 -2.96
C LEU A 172 -18.86 11.35 -3.49
N GLU A 173 -18.97 10.03 -3.37
CA GLU A 173 -17.96 9.05 -3.80
C GLU A 173 -17.63 9.18 -5.29
N ASN A 174 -18.65 9.29 -6.15
CA ASN A 174 -18.46 9.42 -7.59
C ASN A 174 -17.73 10.72 -7.97
N GLN A 175 -18.05 11.83 -7.29
CA GLN A 175 -17.36 13.10 -7.50
C GLN A 175 -15.90 12.99 -7.06
N PHE A 176 -15.64 12.41 -5.88
CA PHE A 176 -14.27 12.18 -5.41
C PHE A 176 -13.47 11.35 -6.43
N GLU A 177 -14.00 10.20 -6.85
CA GLU A 177 -13.33 9.29 -7.79
C GLU A 177 -13.03 9.98 -9.13
N GLU A 178 -14.01 10.70 -9.72
CA GLU A 178 -13.84 11.41 -10.99
C GLU A 178 -12.69 12.42 -10.93
N TYR A 179 -12.68 13.29 -9.92
CA TYR A 179 -11.69 14.38 -9.84
C TYR A 179 -10.35 13.92 -9.28
N ALA A 180 -10.31 12.87 -8.45
CA ALA A 180 -9.06 12.23 -8.05
C ALA A 180 -8.37 11.58 -9.26
N ILE A 181 -9.11 10.90 -10.14
CA ILE A 181 -8.58 10.34 -11.40
C ILE A 181 -8.00 11.47 -12.28
N LYS A 182 -8.76 12.54 -12.52
CA LYS A 182 -8.29 13.69 -13.32
C LYS A 182 -7.04 14.34 -12.72
N THR A 183 -6.94 14.38 -11.39
CA THR A 183 -5.75 14.88 -10.69
C THR A 183 -4.53 13.97 -10.94
N LEU A 184 -4.70 12.66 -10.85
CA LEU A 184 -3.63 11.69 -11.15
C LEU A 184 -3.19 11.75 -12.63
N GLU A 185 -4.13 11.92 -13.55
CA GLU A 185 -3.85 12.13 -14.97
C GLU A 185 -3.02 13.40 -15.21
N ALA A 186 -3.26 14.46 -14.43
CA ALA A 186 -2.47 15.70 -14.48
C ALA A 186 -1.06 15.54 -13.88
N PHE A 187 -0.88 14.63 -12.90
CA PHE A 187 0.45 14.34 -12.35
C PHE A 187 1.39 13.67 -13.36
N ARG A 188 0.90 13.08 -14.45
CA ARG A 188 1.75 12.57 -15.53
C ARG A 188 2.66 13.64 -16.15
N SER A 189 2.32 14.91 -16.01
CA SER A 189 3.13 16.04 -16.46
C SER A 189 4.12 16.56 -15.40
N ALA A 190 4.18 15.95 -14.22
CA ALA A 190 5.09 16.32 -13.15
C ALA A 190 6.43 15.57 -13.28
N PRO A 191 7.58 16.28 -13.25
CA PRO A 191 8.89 15.64 -13.22
C PRO A 191 9.00 14.64 -12.07
N GLY A 192 9.54 13.46 -12.36
CA GLY A 192 9.75 12.41 -11.36
C GLY A 192 8.48 11.65 -10.97
N PHE A 193 7.32 11.86 -11.60
CA PHE A 193 6.14 11.03 -11.37
C PHE A 193 6.33 9.62 -11.95
N LEU A 194 6.11 8.60 -11.13
CA LEU A 194 6.34 7.18 -11.46
C LEU A 194 5.05 6.36 -11.52
N GLY A 195 3.89 7.01 -11.44
CA GLY A 195 2.59 6.37 -11.49
C GLY A 195 1.74 6.62 -10.24
N GLY A 196 0.47 6.22 -10.32
CA GLY A 196 -0.45 6.31 -9.19
C GLY A 196 -1.67 5.41 -9.33
N MET A 197 -2.29 5.12 -8.20
CA MET A 197 -3.52 4.33 -8.12
C MET A 197 -4.42 4.85 -7.00
N ILE A 198 -5.72 4.60 -7.12
CA ILE A 198 -6.73 4.95 -6.13
C ILE A 198 -7.33 3.66 -5.60
N LEU A 199 -7.17 3.43 -4.30
CA LEU A 199 -7.67 2.27 -3.59
C LEU A 199 -8.92 2.66 -2.83
N LYS A 200 -9.97 1.84 -2.90
CA LYS A 200 -11.25 2.03 -2.20
C LYS A 200 -11.46 0.88 -1.23
N GLU A 201 -11.60 1.19 0.06
CA GLU A 201 -11.77 0.17 1.10
C GLU A 201 -13.09 -0.59 0.91
N ILE A 202 -13.03 -1.92 0.93
CA ILE A 202 -14.17 -2.81 0.75
C ILE A 202 -14.48 -3.67 1.99
N GLY A 203 -13.59 -3.68 2.98
CA GLY A 203 -13.70 -4.50 4.19
C GLY A 203 -12.38 -4.56 4.95
N VAL A 204 -12.35 -5.37 6.01
CA VAL A 204 -11.14 -5.62 6.81
C VAL A 204 -11.00 -7.12 7.02
N SER A 205 -9.81 -7.68 6.79
CA SER A 205 -9.57 -9.11 7.02
C SER A 205 -9.59 -9.43 8.53
N PRO A 206 -10.53 -10.24 9.03
CA PRO A 206 -10.55 -10.63 10.45
C PRO A 206 -9.32 -11.46 10.83
N LEU A 207 -8.93 -12.42 10.00
CA LEU A 207 -7.75 -13.27 10.27
C LEU A 207 -6.44 -12.50 10.12
N GLY A 208 -6.35 -11.64 9.11
CA GLY A 208 -5.21 -10.73 8.92
C GLY A 208 -4.98 -9.77 10.08
N SER A 209 -6.08 -9.31 10.69
CA SER A 209 -6.07 -8.38 11.83
C SER A 209 -6.03 -9.07 13.21
N LEU A 210 -5.86 -10.40 13.26
CA LEU A 210 -5.92 -11.20 14.49
C LEU A 210 -7.21 -10.97 15.33
N GLN A 211 -8.33 -10.69 14.66
CA GLN A 211 -9.64 -10.45 15.28
C GLN A 211 -10.49 -11.72 15.26
N LEU A 212 -10.41 -12.50 16.33
CA LEU A 212 -11.14 -13.76 16.50
C LEU A 212 -12.33 -13.60 17.48
N ASN A 213 -13.11 -14.66 17.66
CA ASN A 213 -14.06 -14.74 18.76
C ASN A 213 -13.36 -14.74 20.13
N ALA A 214 -14.12 -14.69 21.22
CA ALA A 214 -13.56 -14.65 22.58
C ALA A 214 -12.60 -15.81 22.88
N LYS A 215 -12.90 -17.03 22.43
CA LYS A 215 -12.02 -18.20 22.61
C LYS A 215 -10.70 -18.01 21.87
N GLY A 216 -10.76 -17.60 20.60
CA GLY A 216 -9.57 -17.35 19.79
C GLY A 216 -8.72 -16.20 20.36
N PHE A 217 -9.35 -15.16 20.90
CA PHE A 217 -8.66 -14.07 21.58
C PHE A 217 -7.84 -14.57 22.78
N HIS A 218 -8.43 -15.37 23.67
CA HIS A 218 -7.69 -15.97 24.79
C HIS A 218 -6.53 -16.84 24.32
N GLN A 219 -6.74 -17.68 23.30
CA GLN A 219 -5.69 -18.52 22.73
C GLN A 219 -4.53 -17.73 22.11
N ILE A 220 -4.80 -16.56 21.51
CA ILE A 220 -3.75 -15.65 20.99
C ILE A 220 -2.89 -15.11 22.15
N LEU A 221 -3.49 -14.81 23.30
CA LEU A 221 -2.76 -14.27 24.45
C LEU A 221 -2.01 -15.33 25.24
N GLU A 222 -2.51 -16.57 25.24
CA GLU A 222 -2.00 -17.67 26.07
C GLU A 222 -0.95 -18.52 25.36
N THR A 223 -0.79 -18.38 24.04
CA THR A 223 0.10 -19.24 23.26
C THR A 223 1.59 -18.99 23.56
N ALA A 224 2.36 -20.07 23.66
CA ALA A 224 3.81 -20.00 23.74
C ALA A 224 4.42 -19.81 22.34
N ASN A 225 4.61 -18.56 21.91
CA ASN A 225 5.19 -18.21 20.60
C ASN A 225 4.46 -18.84 19.39
N GLY A 226 3.15 -19.08 19.50
CA GLY A 226 2.34 -19.67 18.44
C GLY A 226 2.42 -21.20 18.34
N MET A 227 3.09 -21.88 19.29
CA MET A 227 3.10 -23.35 19.32
C MET A 227 1.68 -23.89 19.47
N ASP A 228 0.94 -23.35 20.44
CA ASP A 228 -0.49 -23.54 20.64
C ASP A 228 -1.25 -22.66 19.63
N VAL A 229 -1.82 -23.27 18.60
CA VAL A 229 -2.45 -22.54 17.50
C VAL A 229 -3.91 -22.23 17.85
N PRO A 230 -4.34 -20.95 17.85
CA PRO A 230 -5.73 -20.58 18.06
C PRO A 230 -6.63 -21.20 17.01
N GLU A 231 -7.86 -21.51 17.39
CA GLU A 231 -8.88 -21.90 16.43
C GLU A 231 -9.27 -20.65 15.61
N PRO A 232 -9.09 -20.63 14.27
CA PRO A 232 -9.31 -19.44 13.46
C PRO A 232 -10.80 -19.24 13.19
N VAL A 233 -11.56 -18.92 14.24
CA VAL A 233 -13.01 -18.65 14.20
C VAL A 233 -13.21 -17.16 14.48
N THR A 234 -13.80 -16.48 13.50
CA THR A 234 -14.07 -15.04 13.51
C THR A 234 -15.54 -14.80 13.82
N ILE A 235 -15.89 -13.57 14.21
CA ILE A 235 -17.28 -13.16 14.46
C ILE A 235 -17.87 -12.30 13.34
N TYR A 236 -17.06 -12.01 12.32
CA TYR A 236 -17.42 -11.27 11.13
C TYR A 236 -16.59 -11.77 9.94
N GLU A 237 -17.12 -11.54 8.74
CA GLU A 237 -16.46 -11.68 7.44
C GLU A 237 -16.04 -10.29 6.92
N ALA A 238 -15.02 -10.24 6.05
CA ALA A 238 -14.39 -8.97 5.71
C ALA A 238 -15.34 -7.82 5.28
N PRO A 239 -16.37 -8.05 4.44
CA PRO A 239 -17.30 -6.98 4.04
C PRO A 239 -18.18 -6.42 5.17
N GLU A 240 -18.38 -7.18 6.25
CA GLU A 240 -19.17 -6.74 7.41
C GLU A 240 -18.44 -5.66 8.22
N PHE A 241 -17.10 -5.63 8.14
CA PHE A 241 -16.27 -4.53 8.64
C PHE A 241 -15.78 -3.66 7.48
N ARG A 242 -16.72 -3.12 6.70
CA ARG A 242 -16.43 -2.03 5.76
C ARG A 242 -16.76 -0.69 6.40
N ASN A 243 -15.75 0.17 6.57
CA ASN A 243 -15.94 1.45 7.24
C ASN A 243 -16.86 2.39 6.42
N ARG A 244 -17.72 3.12 7.14
CA ARG A 244 -18.50 4.25 6.60
C ARG A 244 -18.26 5.50 7.46
N PRO A 245 -18.06 6.70 6.87
CA PRO A 245 -18.07 7.04 5.43
C PRO A 245 -16.95 6.37 4.62
N GLN A 246 -17.00 6.37 3.28
CA GLN A 246 -16.09 5.58 2.44
C GLN A 246 -14.61 6.03 2.58
N ARG A 247 -13.71 5.07 2.78
CA ARG A 247 -12.25 5.28 2.88
C ARG A 247 -11.57 5.07 1.52
N TYR A 248 -10.61 5.93 1.22
CA TYR A 248 -9.75 5.83 0.04
C TYR A 248 -8.29 6.09 0.39
N ILE A 249 -7.40 5.39 -0.32
CA ILE A 249 -5.98 5.72 -0.38
C ILE A 249 -5.65 6.19 -1.80
N VAL A 250 -5.11 7.40 -1.92
CA VAL A 250 -4.50 7.89 -3.14
C VAL A 250 -3.00 7.61 -3.06
N HIS A 251 -2.55 6.55 -3.73
CA HIS A 251 -1.16 6.10 -3.78
C HIS A 251 -0.49 6.70 -5.01
N THR A 252 0.58 7.47 -4.82
CA THR A 252 1.40 8.00 -5.93
C THR A 252 2.87 7.73 -5.69
N GLU A 253 3.61 7.41 -6.75
CA GLU A 253 5.03 7.09 -6.68
C GLU A 253 5.87 8.17 -7.35
N TRP A 254 7.02 8.48 -6.75
CA TRP A 254 7.88 9.58 -7.15
C TRP A 254 9.34 9.18 -7.08
N SER A 255 10.19 9.77 -7.93
CA SER A 255 11.63 9.50 -7.97
C SER A 255 12.31 9.75 -6.63
N ASP A 256 11.92 10.84 -5.96
CA ASP A 256 12.48 11.31 -4.70
C ASP A 256 11.49 12.22 -3.96
N THR A 257 11.85 12.64 -2.75
CA THR A 257 10.98 13.45 -1.88
C THR A 257 10.76 14.87 -2.40
N ASN A 258 11.68 15.45 -3.19
CA ASN A 258 11.48 16.77 -3.79
C ASN A 258 10.50 16.70 -4.97
N ALA A 259 10.65 15.69 -5.85
CA ALA A 259 9.69 15.41 -6.91
C ALA A 259 8.30 15.16 -6.33
N LEU A 260 8.20 14.40 -5.23
CA LEU A 260 6.95 14.21 -4.48
C LEU A 260 6.38 15.54 -3.98
N MET A 261 7.19 16.35 -3.28
CA MET A 261 6.74 17.61 -2.68
C MET A 261 6.22 18.60 -3.73
N PHE A 262 7.00 18.86 -4.77
CA PHE A 262 6.64 19.83 -5.81
C PHE A 262 5.64 19.27 -6.81
N GLY A 263 5.66 17.96 -7.06
CA GLY A 263 4.71 17.25 -7.90
C GLY A 263 3.31 17.26 -7.31
N LEU A 264 3.16 16.81 -6.06
CA LEU A 264 1.90 16.95 -5.31
C LEU A 264 1.53 18.41 -5.12
N GLY A 265 2.50 19.28 -4.85
CA GLY A 265 2.32 20.72 -4.70
C GLY A 265 1.61 21.39 -5.89
N ARG A 266 1.62 20.78 -7.09
CA ARG A 266 0.86 21.26 -8.26
C ARG A 266 -0.63 21.44 -7.98
N VAL A 267 -1.23 20.63 -7.13
CA VAL A 267 -2.66 20.80 -6.74
C VAL A 267 -2.92 22.05 -5.91
N LEU A 268 -1.87 22.74 -5.45
CA LEU A 268 -1.93 23.94 -4.64
C LEU A 268 -1.39 25.17 -5.38
N ILE A 269 -0.35 24.99 -6.19
CA ILE A 269 0.42 26.09 -6.80
C ILE A 269 0.22 26.23 -8.31
N TYR A 270 -0.33 25.22 -9.00
CA TYR A 270 -0.63 25.31 -10.43
C TYR A 270 -2.14 25.50 -10.63
N PRO A 271 -2.62 26.70 -11.02
CA PRO A 271 -4.05 27.04 -10.98
C PRO A 271 -4.97 26.06 -11.71
N GLU A 272 -4.57 25.53 -12.86
CA GLU A 272 -5.39 24.58 -13.64
C GLU A 272 -5.58 23.25 -12.89
N VAL A 273 -4.50 22.71 -12.30
CA VAL A 273 -4.57 21.46 -11.52
C VAL A 273 -5.28 21.68 -10.19
N ARG A 274 -5.08 22.85 -9.57
CA ARG A 274 -5.78 23.24 -8.36
C ARG A 274 -7.30 23.25 -8.56
N GLN A 275 -7.82 23.83 -9.64
CA GLN A 275 -9.27 23.84 -9.90
C GLN A 275 -9.87 22.43 -10.05
N ILE A 276 -9.09 21.47 -10.54
CA ILE A 276 -9.50 20.06 -10.60
C ILE A 276 -9.55 19.49 -9.17
N HIS A 277 -8.49 19.71 -8.39
CA HIS A 277 -8.33 19.14 -7.06
C HIS A 277 -9.23 19.79 -5.99
N ASP A 278 -9.61 21.06 -6.14
CA ASP A 278 -10.58 21.73 -5.25
C ASP A 278 -11.89 20.94 -5.17
N LYS A 279 -12.30 20.32 -6.29
CA LYS A 279 -13.48 19.46 -6.35
C LYS A 279 -13.33 18.12 -5.63
N VAL A 280 -12.11 17.67 -5.39
CA VAL A 280 -11.80 16.54 -4.49
C VAL A 280 -11.96 17.00 -3.04
N LEU A 281 -11.40 18.16 -2.70
CA LEU A 281 -11.45 18.73 -1.34
C LEU A 281 -12.88 19.02 -0.87
N ASP A 282 -13.79 19.39 -1.78
CA ASP A 282 -15.22 19.61 -1.46
C ASP A 282 -15.97 18.31 -1.06
N THR A 283 -15.35 17.15 -1.19
CA THR A 283 -15.99 15.84 -0.90
C THR A 283 -15.51 15.19 0.40
N VAL A 284 -14.39 15.63 0.97
CA VAL A 284 -13.74 14.91 2.08
C VAL A 284 -14.30 15.32 3.44
N VAL A 285 -14.53 14.33 4.30
CA VAL A 285 -14.75 14.52 5.75
C VAL A 285 -13.46 14.39 6.55
N TYR A 286 -12.45 13.72 5.97
CA TYR A 286 -11.09 13.65 6.50
C TYR A 286 -10.10 13.59 5.34
N GLY A 287 -8.95 14.25 5.54
CA GLY A 287 -7.84 14.28 4.60
C GLY A 287 -7.77 15.57 3.78
N PRO A 288 -6.81 15.66 2.84
CA PRO A 288 -5.75 14.65 2.62
C PRO A 288 -4.75 14.62 3.78
N TYR A 289 -4.42 13.45 4.32
CA TYR A 289 -3.25 13.25 5.19
C TYR A 289 -2.25 12.35 4.47
N ILE A 290 -1.03 12.85 4.23
CA ILE A 290 -0.12 12.22 3.25
C ILE A 290 1.13 11.72 3.96
N ARG A 291 1.21 10.40 4.14
CA ARG A 291 2.42 9.73 4.63
C ARG A 291 3.41 9.61 3.49
N VAL A 292 4.69 9.72 3.82
CA VAL A 292 5.79 9.41 2.89
C VAL A 292 6.32 8.03 3.24
N LEU A 293 6.32 7.12 2.26
CA LEU A 293 6.73 5.74 2.43
C LEU A 293 7.91 5.38 1.52
N ASN A 294 8.72 4.42 1.96
CA ASN A 294 9.77 3.78 1.18
C ASN A 294 9.36 2.32 0.84
N PRO A 295 9.19 1.96 -0.45
CA PRO A 295 8.85 0.60 -0.90
C PRO A 295 10.10 -0.30 -0.91
N MET A 296 10.47 -0.86 0.23
CA MET A 296 11.76 -1.54 0.41
C MET A 296 11.81 -2.96 -0.14
N MET A 297 10.78 -3.77 0.13
CA MET A 297 10.72 -5.17 -0.28
C MET A 297 9.49 -5.36 -1.15
N GLU A 298 9.65 -5.86 -2.37
CA GLU A 298 8.54 -6.00 -3.30
C GLU A 298 8.73 -7.18 -4.25
N GLY A 299 7.62 -7.82 -4.62
CA GLY A 299 7.55 -8.76 -5.73
C GLY A 299 6.98 -8.03 -6.93
N THR A 300 7.84 -7.40 -7.73
CA THR A 300 7.47 -6.43 -8.79
C THR A 300 6.52 -7.00 -9.86
N TYR A 301 6.44 -8.33 -9.97
CA TYR A 301 5.57 -9.05 -10.90
C TYR A 301 4.07 -8.81 -10.69
N TRP A 302 3.64 -8.19 -9.57
CA TRP A 302 2.26 -7.72 -9.44
C TRP A 302 1.87 -6.69 -10.51
N ARG A 303 2.84 -5.92 -11.00
CA ARG A 303 2.65 -4.96 -12.10
C ARG A 303 2.59 -5.66 -13.45
N GLU A 304 3.20 -6.82 -13.59
CA GLU A 304 3.05 -7.65 -14.81
C GLU A 304 1.62 -8.18 -14.90
N TYR A 305 1.05 -8.64 -13.78
CA TYR A 305 -0.37 -9.00 -13.72
C TYR A 305 -1.29 -7.82 -14.04
N LEU A 306 -1.03 -6.65 -13.43
CA LEU A 306 -1.83 -5.45 -13.66
C LEU A 306 -1.81 -4.98 -15.13
N ASN A 307 -0.66 -5.08 -15.80
CA ASN A 307 -0.48 -4.57 -17.15
C ASN A 307 -0.57 -5.65 -18.25
N GLU A 308 -0.68 -6.92 -17.88
CA GLU A 308 -0.75 -8.07 -18.79
C GLU A 308 0.46 -8.21 -19.74
N TYR A 309 1.63 -7.71 -19.32
CA TYR A 309 2.90 -7.88 -20.06
C TYR A 309 4.12 -7.89 -19.12
N HIS A 310 5.24 -8.41 -19.61
CA HIS A 310 6.54 -8.38 -18.95
C HIS A 310 7.66 -7.97 -19.93
N LEU A 311 8.80 -7.52 -19.40
CA LEU A 311 9.98 -7.17 -20.19
C LEU A 311 10.76 -8.38 -20.69
#